data_AF-A0A938LCC5-F1
#
_entry.id   AF-A0A938LCC5-F1
#
_cell.length_a   1.000
_cell.length_b   1.000
_cell.length_c   1.000
_cell.angle_alpha   90.00
_cell.angle_beta   90.00
_cell.angle_gamma   90.00
#
_symmetry.space_group_name_H-M   'P 1'
#
loop_
_entity.id
_entity.type
_entity.pdbx_description
1 polymer ?
#
loop_
_entity_poly.entity_id
_entity_poly.type
_entity_poly.pdbx_seq_one_letter_code
_entity_poly.pdbx_strand_id
1 'polypeptide(L)' 'MPRVLCLAGIVVSILVFIIFVLHLVVQFSFAPSTTSSLMMDIVFIICSLGLGFLSWTTFREQD' A
#
# COMPACT_ATOMS: atom_id res chain seq x y z
N MET A 1 1.40 7.22 -23.53
CA MET A 1 2.53 7.66 -22.67
C MET A 1 2.59 6.76 -21.44
N PRO A 2 3.21 5.57 -21.55
CA PRO A 2 3.13 4.52 -20.53
C PRO A 2 3.82 4.90 -19.20
N ARG A 3 4.80 5.81 -19.23
CA ARG A 3 5.53 6.30 -18.04
C ARG A 3 4.63 6.97 -17.00
N VAL A 4 3.62 7.74 -17.42
CA VAL A 4 2.71 8.45 -16.50
C VAL A 4 1.84 7.47 -15.72
N LEU A 5 1.42 6.38 -16.37
CA LEU A 5 0.59 5.34 -15.76
C LEU A 5 1.38 4.52 -14.73
N CYS A 6 2.65 4.20 -15.00
CA CYS A 6 3.53 3.55 -14.01
C CYS A 6 3.78 4.46 -12.80
N LEU A 7 4.07 5.74 -13.02
CA LEU A 7 4.34 6.68 -11.93
C LEU A 7 3.08 6.89 -11.06
N ALA A 8 1.90 6.97 -11.67
CA ALA A 8 0.63 6.98 -10.95
C ALA A 8 0.43 5.69 -10.11
N GLY A 9 0.77 4.52 -10.67
CA GLY A 9 0.69 3.23 -9.95
C GLY A 9 1.59 3.17 -8.71
N ILE A 10 2.82 3.68 -8.82
CA ILE A 10 3.75 3.78 -7.68
C ILE A 10 3.19 4.73 -6.61
N VAL A 11 2.72 5.92 -7.00
CA VAL A 11 2.16 6.91 -6.06
C VAL A 11 0.95 6.35 -5.31
N VAL A 12 0.03 5.69 -6.03
CA VAL A 12 -1.16 5.08 -5.43
C VAL A 12 -0.77 3.96 -4.47
N SER A 13 0.17 3.09 -4.84
CA SER A 13 0.69 2.03 -3.96
C SER A 13 1.26 2.61 -2.65
N ILE A 14 2.10 3.64 -2.74
CA ILE A 14 2.69 4.29 -1.56
C ILE A 14 1.60 4.91 -0.67
N LEU A 15 0.61 5.58 -1.28
CA LEU A 15 -0.46 6.22 -0.54
C LEU A 15 -1.31 5.19 0.23
N VAL A 16 -1.66 4.08 -0.43
CA VAL A 16 -2.39 2.96 0.19
C VAL A 16 -1.57 2.36 1.34
N PHE A 17 -0.28 2.10 1.13
CA PHE A 17 0.60 1.54 2.16
C PHE A 17 0.62 2.43 3.42
N ILE A 18 0.82 3.75 3.25
CA ILE A 18 0.87 4.69 4.38
C ILE A 18 -0.46 4.71 5.16
N ILE A 19 -1.59 4.76 4.46
CA ILE A 19 -2.92 4.82 5.09
C ILE A 19 -3.17 3.56 5.94
N PHE A 20 -2.87 2.38 5.39
CA PHE A 20 -3.12 1.11 6.08
C PHE A 20 -2.14 0.84 7.23
N VAL A 21 -0.86 1.20 7.07
CA VAL A 21 0.12 1.13 8.17
C VAL A 21 -0.29 2.08 9.30
N LEU A 22 -0.69 3.30 8.98
CA LEU A 22 -1.14 4.27 9.98
C LEU A 22 -2.41 3.77 10.70
N HIS A 23 -3.36 3.19 9.96
CA HIS A 23 -4.54 2.57 10.56
C HIS A 23 -4.18 1.46 11.54
N LEU A 24 -3.25 0.58 11.18
CA LEU A 24 -2.80 -0.51 12.03
C LEU A 24 -2.14 0.01 13.31
N VAL A 25 -1.30 1.05 13.21
CA VAL A 25 -0.66 1.70 14.37
C VAL A 25 -1.69 2.34 15.29
N VAL A 26 -2.69 3.03 14.73
CA VAL A 26 -3.76 3.68 15.51
C VAL A 26 -4.64 2.65 16.21
N GLN A 27 -5.04 1.57 15.51
CA GLN A 27 -5.80 0.45 16.08
C GLN A 27 -5.01 -0.24 17.21
N PHE A 28 -3.71 -0.43 17.05
CA PHE A 28 -2.88 -1.07 18.07
C PHE A 28 -2.68 -0.20 19.32
N SER A 29 -2.58 1.13 19.16
CA SER A 29 -2.27 2.06 20.28
C SER A 29 -3.47 2.67 21.00
N PHE A 30 -4.56 3.01 20.30
CA PHE A 30 -5.61 3.87 20.86
C PHE A 30 -6.93 3.16 21.17
N ALA A 31 -7.26 2.09 20.45
CA ALA A 31 -8.44 1.28 20.73
C ALA A 31 -8.27 -0.07 20.03
N PRO A 32 -7.94 -1.17 20.75
CA PRO A 32 -7.99 -2.50 20.18
C PRO A 32 -9.47 -2.85 19.99
N SER A 33 -10.08 -2.33 18.93
CA SER A 33 -11.45 -2.67 18.55
C SER A 33 -11.51 -4.19 18.38
N THR A 34 -12.25 -4.84 19.27
CA THR A 34 -12.42 -6.29 19.40
C THR A 34 -13.08 -6.94 18.15
N THR A 35 -13.26 -6.18 17.07
CA THR A 35 -14.00 -6.58 15.86
C THR A 35 -13.52 -5.88 14.59
N SER A 36 -12.42 -5.10 14.64
CA SER A 36 -11.80 -4.62 13.40
C SER A 36 -10.81 -5.67 12.92
N SER A 37 -11.00 -6.17 11.70
CA SER A 37 -10.19 -7.23 11.13
C SER A 37 -8.77 -6.73 10.85
N LEU A 38 -7.88 -6.78 11.84
CA LEU A 38 -6.43 -6.57 11.66
C LEU A 38 -5.86 -7.37 10.48
N MET A 39 -6.48 -8.51 10.16
CA MET A 39 -6.17 -9.30 8.98
C MET A 39 -6.36 -8.53 7.66
N MET A 40 -7.39 -7.69 7.55
CA MET A 40 -7.66 -6.87 6.36
C MET A 40 -6.55 -5.84 6.18
N ASP A 41 -6.15 -5.14 7.24
CA ASP A 41 -5.06 -4.17 7.17
C ASP A 41 -3.75 -4.83 6.72
N ILE A 42 -3.42 -6.00 7.28
CA ILE A 42 -2.22 -6.76 6.90
C ILE A 42 -2.26 -7.18 5.42
N VAL A 43 -3.40 -7.67 4.92
CA VAL A 43 -3.55 -8.06 3.51
C VAL A 43 -3.37 -6.86 2.58
N PHE A 44 -3.94 -5.70 2.93
CA PHE A 44 -3.77 -4.48 2.15
C PHE A 44 -2.33 -3.96 2.16
N ILE A 45 -1.62 -4.07 3.29
CA ILE A 45 -0.18 -3.75 3.37
C ILE A 45 0.62 -4.64 2.42
N ILE A 46 0.40 -5.96 2.44
CA ILE A 46 1.10 -6.91 1.55
C ILE A 46 0.78 -6.63 0.08
N CYS A 47 -0.50 -6.39 -0.23
CA CYS A 47 -0.94 -6.13 -1.60
C CYS A 47 -0.37 -4.80 -2.14
N SER A 48 -0.36 -3.75 -1.32
CA SER A 48 0.23 -2.45 -1.68
C SER A 48 1.74 -2.53 -1.94
N LEU A 49 2.48 -3.31 -1.15
CA LEU A 49 3.90 -3.59 -1.38
C LEU A 49 4.12 -4.32 -2.71
N GLY A 50 3.29 -5.33 -3.00
CA GLY A 50 3.35 -6.06 -4.28
C GLY A 50 3.08 -5.15 -5.48
N LEU A 51 2.04 -4.31 -5.42
CA LEU A 51 1.71 -3.34 -6.47
C LEU A 51 2.82 -2.29 -6.66
N GLY A 52 3.44 -1.83 -5.57
CA GLY A 52 4.56 -0.89 -5.62
C GLY A 52 5.79 -1.51 -6.25
N PHE A 53 6.11 -2.75 -5.87
CA PHE A 53 7.23 -3.50 -6.45
C PHE A 53 7.04 -3.74 -7.95
N LEU A 54 5.87 -4.22 -8.37
CA LEU A 54 5.56 -4.44 -9.80
C LEU A 54 5.57 -3.13 -10.59
N SER A 55 5.01 -2.05 -10.04
CA SER A 55 5.03 -0.76 -10.71
C SER A 55 6.46 -0.20 -10.82
N TRP A 56 7.31 -0.44 -9.82
CA TRP A 56 8.72 -0.06 -9.84
C TRP A 56 9.53 -0.86 -10.87
N THR A 57 9.34 -2.18 -10.97
CA THR A 57 10.02 -2.99 -11.98
C THR A 57 9.65 -2.55 -13.38
N THR A 58 8.35 -2.34 -13.64
CA THR A 58 7.88 -1.86 -14.95
C THR A 58 8.35 -0.44 -15.26
N PHE A 59 8.46 0.43 -14.25
CA PHE A 59 9.03 1.77 -14.43
C PHE A 59 10.50 1.69 -14.84
N ARG A 60 11.30 0.84 -14.19
CA ARG A 60 12.72 0.61 -14.53
C ARG A 60 12.95 0.01 -15.91
N GLU A 61 11.97 -0.71 -16.46
CA GLU A 61 12.05 -1.27 -17.82
C GLU A 61 11.65 -0.23 -18.89
N GLN A 62 11.01 0.87 -18.49
CA GLN A 62 10.59 1.97 -19.37
C GLN A 62 11.47 3.22 -19.31
N ASP A 63 12.44 3.24 -18.37
CA ASP A 63 13.54 4.21 -18.25
C ASP A 63 14.74 3.77 -19.10
#